data_AF-A0A6M2CAV4-F1
#
_entry.id   AF-A0A6M2CAV4-F1
#
_cell.length_a   1.000
_cell.length_b   1.000
_cell.length_c   1.000
_cell.angle_alpha   90.00
_cell.angle_beta   90.00
_cell.angle_gamma   90.00
#
_symmetry.space_group_name_H-M   'P 1'
#
loop_
_entity.id
_entity.type
_entity.pdbx_description
1 polymer ?
#
loop_
_entity_poly.entity_id
_entity_poly.type
_entity_poly.pdbx_seq_one_letter_code
_entity_poly.pdbx_strand_id
1 'polypeptide(L)'
;MKTGIRNYKEITKELKVNYPKLTEYEVLTLAIQIERNEILENGLVVSTNDKTPSGIEAISIALGYTDSEPRNTVANILTEIANKE
;
A
#
# COMPACT_ATOMS: atom_id res chain seq x y z
N MET A 1 3.95 -11.19 -5.57
CA MET A 1 4.59 -9.99 -5.02
C MET A 1 5.37 -9.32 -6.13
N LYS A 2 5.18 -8.01 -6.37
CA LYS A 2 6.21 -7.22 -7.06
C LYS A 2 7.39 -7.10 -6.10
N THR A 3 8.59 -7.40 -6.59
CA THR A 3 9.80 -7.55 -5.78
C THR A 3 10.39 -6.23 -5.24
N GLY A 4 9.78 -5.08 -5.54
CA GLY A 4 10.22 -3.79 -4.99
C GLY A 4 9.14 -2.72 -5.11
N ILE A 5 9.08 -1.85 -4.10
CA ILE A 5 8.30 -0.60 -4.12
C ILE A 5 9.21 0.46 -4.73
N ARG A 6 8.83 1.02 -5.88
CA ARG A 6 9.62 2.05 -6.56
C ARG A 6 9.28 3.43 -6.00
N ASN A 7 10.30 4.29 -5.89
CA ASN A 7 10.09 5.67 -5.46
C ASN A 7 9.46 6.51 -6.59
N TYR A 8 8.62 7.50 -6.28
CA TYR A 8 8.06 8.41 -7.28
C TYR A 8 9.12 9.03 -8.22
N LYS A 9 10.36 9.24 -7.76
CA LYS A 9 11.47 9.75 -8.59
C LYS A 9 11.87 8.78 -9.69
N GLU A 10 11.89 7.48 -9.40
CA GLU A 10 12.21 6.44 -10.37
C GLU A 10 11.06 6.30 -11.38
N ILE A 11 9.83 6.30 -10.88
CA ILE A 11 8.62 6.24 -11.69
C ILE A 11 8.51 7.48 -12.60
N THR A 12 8.86 8.66 -12.08
CA THR A 12 8.88 9.92 -12.85
C THR A 12 9.85 9.85 -14.02
N LYS A 13 11.06 9.29 -13.81
CA LYS A 13 12.04 9.11 -14.90
C LYS A 13 11.51 8.20 -15.99
N GLU A 14 10.89 7.09 -15.60
CA GLU A 14 10.26 6.14 -16.53
C GLU A 14 9.11 6.79 -17.31
N LEU A 15 8.21 7.50 -16.61
CA LEU A 15 7.07 8.18 -17.23
C LEU A 15 7.49 9.26 -18.22
N LYS A 16 8.55 10.03 -17.93
CA LYS A 16 9.08 11.05 -18.87
C LYS A 16 9.62 10.43 -20.16
N VAL A 17 10.19 9.23 -20.10
CA VAL A 17 10.71 8.50 -21.27
C VAL A 17 9.56 7.89 -22.07
N ASN A 18 8.64 7.21 -21.39
CA ASN A 18 7.57 6.44 -22.04
C ASN A 18 6.38 7.31 -22.49
N TYR A 19 6.16 8.43 -21.83
CA TYR A 19 5.03 9.33 -22.06
C TYR A 19 5.49 10.80 -22.13
N PRO A 20 6.28 11.17 -23.16
CA PRO A 20 6.89 12.51 -23.26
C PRO A 20 5.88 13.64 -23.47
N LYS A 21 4.61 13.33 -23.73
CA LYS A 21 3.53 14.31 -23.92
C LYS A 21 2.88 14.75 -22.60
N LEU A 22 3.14 14.06 -21.50
CA LEU A 22 2.60 14.43 -20.19
C LEU A 22 3.31 15.66 -19.67
N THR A 23 2.54 16.57 -19.07
CA THR A 23 3.08 17.70 -18.32
C THR A 23 3.78 17.24 -17.05
N GLU A 24 4.66 18.07 -16.48
CA GLU A 24 5.36 17.71 -15.23
C GLU A 24 4.39 17.44 -14.07
N TYR A 25 3.28 18.17 -14.02
CA TYR A 25 2.24 17.97 -13.02
C TYR A 25 1.54 16.61 -13.17
N GLU A 26 1.19 16.23 -14.39
CA GLU A 26 0.57 14.93 -14.67
C GLU A 26 1.52 13.79 -14.35
N VAL A 27 2.79 13.91 -14.76
CA VAL A 27 3.82 12.90 -14.46
C VAL A 27 3.98 12.70 -12.95
N LEU A 28 4.11 13.79 -12.19
CA LEU A 28 4.27 13.70 -10.74
C LEU A 28 3.03 13.07 -10.08
N THR A 29 1.84 13.48 -10.54
CA THR A 29 0.56 12.96 -10.05
C THR A 29 0.44 11.45 -10.30
N LEU A 30 0.80 10.99 -11.50
CA LEU A 30 0.84 9.57 -11.86
C LEU A 30 1.89 8.80 -11.06
N ALA A 31 3.08 9.38 -10.88
CA ALA A 31 4.17 8.74 -10.13
C ALA A 31 3.77 8.47 -8.67
N ILE A 32 3.15 9.44 -8.01
CA ILE A 32 2.65 9.28 -6.63
C ILE A 32 1.56 8.21 -6.55
N GLN A 33 0.63 8.18 -7.52
CA GLN A 33 -0.42 7.17 -7.57
C GLN A 33 0.14 5.76 -7.76
N ILE A 34 1.14 5.60 -8.63
CA ILE A 34 1.80 4.32 -8.86
C ILE A 34 2.55 3.87 -7.61
N GLU A 35 3.33 4.75 -6.97
CA GLU A 35 4.04 4.42 -5.71
C GLU A 35 3.06 3.98 -4.62
N ARG A 36 1.96 4.73 -4.44
CA ARG A 36 0.90 4.35 -3.50
C ARG A 36 0.30 2.99 -3.83
N ASN A 37 0.00 2.72 -5.10
CA ASN A 37 -0.56 1.44 -5.51
C ASN A 37 0.43 0.31 -5.29
N GLU A 38 1.73 0.50 -5.52
CA GLU A 38 2.75 -0.51 -5.23
C GLU A 38 2.89 -0.76 -3.73
N ILE A 39 2.79 0.27 -2.88
CA ILE A 39 2.72 0.10 -1.43
C ILE A 39 1.48 -0.70 -1.04
N LEU A 40 0.32 -0.37 -1.61
CA LEU A 40 -0.94 -1.07 -1.31
C LEU A 40 -0.93 -2.49 -1.82
N GLU A 41 -0.46 -2.77 -3.03
CA GLU A 41 -0.34 -4.12 -3.59
C GLU A 41 0.57 -4.99 -2.74
N ASN A 42 1.66 -4.44 -2.20
CA ASN A 42 2.56 -5.16 -1.30
C ASN A 42 2.02 -5.25 0.13
N GLY A 43 1.32 -4.22 0.62
CA GLY A 43 0.71 -4.17 1.94
C GLY A 43 -0.53 -5.05 2.07
N LEU A 44 -1.33 -5.15 1.01
CA LEU A 44 -2.56 -5.96 0.94
C LEU A 44 -2.28 -7.41 0.53
N VAL A 45 -1.03 -7.83 0.36
CA VAL A 45 -0.71 -9.27 0.30
C VAL A 45 -1.14 -9.88 1.63
N VAL A 46 -2.33 -10.48 1.61
CA VAL A 46 -2.83 -11.34 2.67
C VAL A 46 -1.86 -12.51 2.74
N SER A 47 -1.15 -12.61 3.86
CA SER A 47 -0.35 -13.80 4.11
C SER A 47 -1.30 -15.00 4.14
N THR A 48 -1.10 -15.97 3.27
CA THR A 48 -1.84 -17.23 3.29
C THR A 48 -1.41 -18.16 4.43
N ASN A 49 -0.48 -17.70 5.28
CA ASN A 49 0.12 -18.48 6.36
C ASN A 49 0.13 -17.62 7.64
N ASP A 50 -0.52 -18.09 8.71
CA ASP A 50 -0.64 -17.39 10.00
C ASP A 50 0.72 -17.05 10.66
N LYS A 51 1.82 -17.59 10.13
CA LYS A 51 3.18 -17.38 10.64
C LYS A 51 3.87 -16.12 10.14
N THR A 52 3.35 -15.49 9.09
CA THR A 52 3.89 -14.24 8.55
C THR A 52 2.80 -13.18 8.57
N PRO A 53 3.01 -12.02 9.23
CA PRO A 53 2.02 -10.97 9.21
C PRO A 53 1.78 -10.56 7.75
N SER A 54 0.52 -10.45 7.36
CA SER A 54 0.11 -9.74 6.15
C SER A 54 0.73 -8.34 6.17
N GLY A 55 0.91 -7.74 4.99
CA GLY A 55 1.56 -6.42 4.92
C GLY A 55 0.84 -5.35 5.76
N ILE A 56 -0.48 -5.46 5.94
CA ILE A 56 -1.27 -4.62 6.85
C ILE A 56 -0.97 -4.93 8.32
N GLU A 57 -0.89 -6.21 8.71
CA GLU A 57 -0.49 -6.58 10.08
C GLU A 57 0.92 -6.07 10.40
N ALA A 58 1.85 -6.11 9.44
CA ALA A 58 3.19 -5.56 9.60
C ALA A 58 3.16 -4.02 9.80
N ILE A 59 2.30 -3.31 9.06
CA ILE A 59 2.09 -1.86 9.24
C ILE A 59 1.45 -1.56 10.60
N SER A 60 0.43 -2.31 11.00
CA SER A 60 -0.23 -2.17 12.31
C SER A 60 0.76 -2.38 13.46
N ILE A 61 1.60 -3.42 13.38
CA ILE A 61 2.67 -3.70 14.35
C ILE A 61 3.69 -2.54 14.39
N ALA A 62 4.13 -2.04 13.24
CA ALA A 62 5.07 -0.91 13.16
C ALA A 62 4.50 0.40 13.74
N LEU A 63 3.17 0.57 13.69
CA LEU A 63 2.44 1.69 14.28
C LEU A 63 2.11 1.49 15.78
N GLY A 64 2.57 0.40 16.39
CA GLY A 64 2.41 0.12 17.82
C GLY A 64 1.12 -0.62 18.20
N TYR A 65 0.32 -1.06 17.22
CA TYR A 65 -0.84 -1.92 17.46
C TYR A 65 -0.35 -3.37 17.57
N THR A 66 -0.02 -3.78 18.80
CA THR A 66 0.67 -5.05 19.11
C THR A 66 -0.18 -6.03 19.93
N ASP A 67 -1.48 -5.76 20.09
CA ASP A 67 -2.35 -6.59 20.93
C ASP A 67 -2.36 -8.05 20.48
N SER A 68 -2.06 -8.93 21.44
CA SER A 68 -1.92 -10.38 21.27
C SER A 68 -3.24 -11.14 21.17
N GLU A 69 -4.37 -10.44 21.23
CA GLU A 69 -5.69 -11.01 20.98
C GLU A 69 -6.22 -10.52 19.63
N PRO A 70 -6.71 -11.43 18.75
CA PRO A 70 -7.34 -11.07 17.50
C PRO A 70 -8.76 -10.54 17.78
N ARG A 71 -8.90 -9.48 18.57
CA ARG A 71 -10.17 -8.77 18.73
C ARG A 71 -10.49 -7.92 17.49
N ASN A 72 -9.44 -7.55 16.76
CA ASN A 72 -9.51 -6.58 15.68
C ASN A 72 -8.98 -7.19 14.39
N THR A 73 -9.57 -8.30 13.93
CA THR A 73 -9.34 -8.75 12.55
C THR A 73 -9.65 -7.57 11.62
N VAL A 74 -8.84 -7.35 10.59
CA VAL A 74 -9.02 -6.23 9.63
C VAL A 74 -10.46 -6.19 9.07
N ALA A 75 -11.11 -7.35 8.94
CA ALA A 75 -12.53 -7.47 8.60
C ALA A 75 -13.46 -6.75 9.59
N ASN A 76 -13.22 -6.85 10.91
CA ASN A 76 -14.03 -6.19 11.93
C ASN A 76 -13.86 -4.67 11.88
N ILE A 77 -12.63 -4.17 11.74
CA ILE A 77 -12.38 -2.72 11.64
C ILE A 77 -13.02 -2.14 10.36
N LEU A 78 -12.89 -2.81 9.22
CA LEU A 78 -13.51 -2.37 7.96
C LEU A 78 -15.04 -2.41 8.04
N THR A 79 -15.59 -3.41 8.73
CA THR A 79 -17.04 -3.52 8.98
C THR A 79 -17.54 -2.44 9.93
N GLU A 80 -16.78 -2.11 10.98
CA GLU A 80 -17.09 -1.00 11.89
C GLU A 80 -17.04 0.36 11.20
N ILE A 81 -16.07 0.59 10.31
CA ILE A 81 -15.97 1.82 9.50
C ILE A 81 -17.13 1.90 8.50
N ALA A 82 -17.47 0.78 7.84
CA ALA A 82 -18.58 0.72 6.90
C ALA A 82 -19.95 0.92 7.59
N ASN A 83 -20.07 0.54 8.86
CA ASN A 83 -21.30 0.63 9.63
C ASN A 83 -21.37 1.86 10.55
N LYS A 84 -20.38 2.74 10.54
CA LYS A 84 -20.42 4.03 11.26
C LYS A 84 -21.08 5.08 10.38
N GLU A 85 -22.36 5.36 10.65
CA GLU A 85 -23.03 6.62 10.25
C GLU A 85 -22.53 7.80 11.09
#